data_AF-A0A930H927-F1
#
_entry.id   AF-A0A930H927-F1
#
_cell.length_a   1.000
_cell.length_b   1.000
_cell.length_c   1.000
_cell.angle_alpha   90.00
_cell.angle_beta   90.00
_cell.angle_gamma   90.00
#
_symmetry.space_group_name_H-M   'P 1'
#
loop_
_entity.id
_entity.type
_entity.pdbx_description
1 polymer ?
#
loop_
_entity_poly.entity_id
_entity_poly.type
_entity_poly.pdbx_seq_one_letter_code
_entity_poly.pdbx_strand_id
1 'polypeptide(L)'
;MLNKILDHMNNDHKDILPLYVKHFCKRDDVTEAKLTDVNEEEMILLVNGNETVSIKFTQRIELKNIHLEMIKMAKIARKNLNIKLNKLNGRKKNFEY
;
A
#
# COMPACT_ATOMS: atom_id res chain seq x y z
N MET A 1 4.85 5.00 17.42
CA MET A 1 3.62 5.19 16.59
C MET A 1 3.84 4.69 15.17
N LEU A 2 4.90 5.13 14.48
CA LEU A 2 5.24 4.68 13.12
C LEU A 2 5.37 3.15 12.97
N ASN A 3 6.11 2.48 13.88
CA ASN A 3 6.30 1.02 13.79
C ASN A 3 4.99 0.22 13.81
N LYS A 4 3.93 0.69 14.49
CA LYS A 4 2.64 0.00 14.48
C LYS A 4 1.95 0.13 13.12
N ILE A 5 2.10 1.28 12.45
CA ILE A 5 1.56 1.50 11.10
C ILE A 5 2.35 0.65 10.11
N LEU A 6 3.69 0.65 10.19
CA LEU A 6 4.54 -0.18 9.35
C LEU A 6 4.19 -1.67 9.50
N ASP A 7 4.07 -2.16 10.74
CA ASP A 7 3.73 -3.55 11.00
C ASP A 7 2.32 -3.91 10.48
N HIS A 8 1.32 -3.06 10.73
CA HIS A 8 -0.02 -3.26 10.21
C HIS A 8 -0.05 -3.25 8.68
N MET A 9 0.60 -2.28 8.03
CA MET A 9 0.63 -2.22 6.57
C MET A 9 1.40 -3.41 5.95
N ASN A 10 2.50 -3.83 6.57
CA ASN A 10 3.29 -4.96 6.09
C ASN A 10 2.65 -6.32 6.40
N ASN A 11 1.80 -6.44 7.41
CA ASN A 11 1.13 -7.70 7.76
C ASN A 11 -0.29 -7.81 7.18
N ASP A 12 -1.17 -6.82 7.38
CA ASP A 12 -2.54 -6.81 6.86
C ASP A 12 -2.61 -6.45 5.36
N HIS A 13 -1.63 -5.69 4.86
CA HIS A 13 -1.69 -5.07 3.53
C HIS A 13 -0.45 -5.34 2.65
N LYS A 14 0.30 -6.41 2.94
CA LYS A 14 1.49 -6.84 2.16
C LYS A 14 1.22 -6.99 0.67
N ASP A 15 0.10 -7.61 0.31
CA ASP A 15 -0.32 -7.84 -1.08
C ASP A 15 -0.64 -6.56 -1.86
N ILE A 16 -0.84 -5.44 -1.15
CA ILE A 16 -1.26 -4.18 -1.75
C ILE A 16 -0.06 -3.26 -2.02
N LEU A 17 0.98 -3.35 -1.20
CA LEU A 17 2.26 -2.64 -1.37
C LEU A 17 2.82 -2.74 -2.80
N PRO A 18 2.96 -3.95 -3.42
CA PRO A 18 3.48 -4.05 -4.77
C PRO A 18 2.55 -3.45 -5.83
N LEU A 19 1.23 -3.40 -5.57
CA LEU A 19 0.27 -2.76 -6.48
C LEU A 19 0.47 -1.24 -6.54
N TYR A 20 0.87 -0.61 -5.44
CA TYR A 20 1.22 0.82 -5.48
C TYR A 20 2.41 1.05 -6.36
N VAL A 21 3.46 0.26 -6.22
CA VAL A 21 4.67 0.44 -7.01
C VAL A 21 4.38 0.18 -8.50
N LYS A 22 3.58 -0.85 -8.81
CA LYS A 22 3.11 -1.10 -10.18
C LYS A 22 2.34 0.07 -10.76
N HIS A 23 1.41 0.65 -9.99
CA HIS A 23 0.54 1.70 -10.47
C HIS A 23 1.20 3.08 -10.51
N PHE A 24 1.82 3.50 -9.40
CA PHE A 24 2.39 4.84 -9.21
C PHE A 24 3.81 4.95 -9.77
N CYS A 25 4.64 3.92 -9.63
CA CYS A 25 5.99 3.89 -10.21
C CYS A 25 6.02 3.34 -11.64
N LYS A 26 4.88 2.88 -12.19
CA LYS A 26 4.79 2.25 -13.53
C LYS A 26 5.83 1.12 -13.74
N ARG A 27 6.11 0.38 -12.68
CA ARG A 27 7.10 -0.72 -12.64
C ARG A 27 6.38 -2.05 -12.59
N ASP A 28 6.42 -2.84 -13.66
CA ASP A 28 5.78 -4.16 -13.69
C ASP A 28 6.66 -5.28 -13.08
N ASP A 29 7.96 -5.03 -12.90
CA ASP A 29 8.96 -5.96 -12.32
C ASP A 29 8.86 -6.16 -10.79
N VAL A 30 7.84 -5.59 -10.17
CA VAL A 30 7.61 -5.65 -8.73
C VAL A 30 7.00 -7.00 -8.35
N THR A 31 7.75 -7.81 -7.61
CA THR A 31 7.27 -9.10 -7.08
C THR A 31 6.82 -8.97 -5.64
N GLU A 32 7.60 -8.27 -4.82
CA GLU A 32 7.25 -7.94 -3.44
C GLU A 32 7.56 -6.47 -3.13
N ALA A 33 6.82 -5.89 -2.19
CA ALA A 33 7.14 -4.59 -1.63
C ALA A 33 6.88 -4.58 -0.13
N LYS A 34 7.73 -3.86 0.62
CA LYS A 34 7.63 -3.64 2.06
C LYS A 34 7.66 -2.16 2.35
N LEU A 35 6.74 -1.68 3.18
CA LEU A 35 6.77 -0.29 3.64
C LEU A 35 7.90 -0.16 4.67
N THR A 36 8.92 0.63 4.34
CA THR A 36 10.07 0.85 5.25
C THR A 36 9.93 2.12 6.04
N ASP A 37 9.36 3.17 5.43
CA ASP A 37 9.13 4.44 6.08
C ASP A 37 7.89 5.12 5.50
N VAL A 38 7.25 5.97 6.28
CA VAL A 38 6.12 6.77 5.81
C VAL A 38 5.99 8.04 6.63
N ASN A 39 5.85 9.16 5.94
CA ASN A 39 5.65 10.48 6.53
C ASN A 39 4.48 11.20 5.85
N GLU A 40 4.22 12.45 6.23
CA GLU A 40 3.05 13.19 5.75
C GLU A 40 3.12 13.62 4.28
N GLU A 41 4.30 13.56 3.67
CA GLU A 41 4.57 14.01 2.29
C GLU A 41 4.83 12.84 1.34
N GLU A 42 5.47 11.77 1.82
CA GLU A 42 5.83 10.60 1.02
C GLU A 42 5.89 9.31 1.83
N MET A 43 5.81 8.20 1.11
CA MET A 43 6.03 6.85 1.63
C MET A 43 7.20 6.19 0.93
N ILE A 44 8.03 5.48 1.69
CA ILE A 44 9.20 4.74 1.21
C ILE A 44 8.90 3.25 1.28
N LEU A 45 9.00 2.59 0.13
CA LEU A 45 8.81 1.15 0.00
C LEU A 45 10.08 0.49 -0.52
N LEU A 46 10.44 -0.63 0.09
CA LEU A 46 11.48 -1.54 -0.38
C LEU A 46 10.86 -2.60 -1.28
N VAL A 47 11.15 -2.51 -2.57
CA VAL A 47 10.79 -3.41 -3.66
C VAL A 47 11.83 -4.51 -3.80
N ASN A 48 11.37 -5.76 -3.92
CA ASN A 48 12.21 -6.94 -4.15
C ASN A 48 13.38 -7.08 -3.15
N GLY A 49 13.27 -6.46 -1.96
CA GLY A 49 14.30 -6.50 -0.92
C GLY A 49 15.60 -5.74 -1.23
N ASN A 50 15.73 -5.09 -2.38
CA ASN A 50 16.96 -4.43 -2.82
C ASN A 50 16.76 -2.98 -3.26
N GLU A 51 15.57 -2.62 -3.73
CA GLU A 51 15.32 -1.32 -4.32
C GLU A 51 14.34 -0.51 -3.49
N THR A 52 14.71 0.70 -3.09
CA THR A 52 13.80 1.61 -2.40
C THR A 52 13.17 2.59 -3.38
N VAL A 53 11.84 2.68 -3.35
CA VAL A 53 11.04 3.63 -4.11
C VAL A 53 10.34 4.57 -3.15
N SER A 54 10.31 5.86 -3.46
CA SER A 54 9.51 6.82 -2.73
C SER A 54 8.31 7.26 -3.56
N ILE A 55 7.13 7.25 -2.94
CA ILE A 55 5.88 7.68 -3.56
C ILE A 55 5.38 8.88 -2.79
N LYS A 56 5.40 10.04 -3.44
CA LYS A 56 4.86 11.27 -2.88
C LYS A 56 3.34 11.23 -2.89
N PHE A 57 2.74 11.66 -1.79
CA PHE A 57 1.31 11.88 -1.73
C PHE A 57 0.95 13.11 -2.57
N THR A 58 -0.24 13.10 -3.16
CA THR A 58 -0.74 14.23 -3.96
C THR A 58 -1.03 15.46 -3.11
N GLN A 59 -1.13 15.28 -1.79
CA GLN A 59 -1.36 16.31 -0.79
C GLN A 59 -0.70 15.88 0.52
N ARG A 60 -0.43 16.83 1.41
CA ARG A 60 0.06 16.51 2.76
C ARG A 60 -1.04 15.81 3.56
N ILE A 61 -0.71 14.70 4.21
CA ILE A 61 -1.65 13.88 4.98
C ILE A 61 -1.12 13.66 6.38
N GLU A 62 -1.92 13.96 7.40
CA GLU A 62 -1.54 13.67 8.78
C GLU A 62 -1.25 12.18 8.97
N LEU A 63 -0.17 11.82 9.69
CA LEU A 63 0.23 10.44 9.99
C LEU A 63 -0.93 9.54 10.47
N LYS A 64 -1.86 10.11 11.24
CA LYS A 64 -3.05 9.41 11.74
C LYS A 64 -4.02 8.99 10.62
N ASN A 65 -4.04 9.72 9.50
CA ASN A 65 -4.93 9.52 8.35
C ASN A 65 -4.23 8.81 7.17
N ILE A 66 -2.90 8.66 7.21
CA ILE A 66 -2.13 8.01 6.13
C ILE A 66 -2.67 6.61 5.82
N HIS A 67 -2.98 5.82 6.85
CA HIS A 67 -3.53 4.47 6.66
C HIS A 67 -4.84 4.50 5.86
N LEU A 68 -5.72 5.50 6.07
CA LEU A 68 -6.97 5.66 5.33
C LEU A 68 -6.71 6.03 3.86
N GLU A 69 -5.79 6.97 3.61
CA GLU A 69 -5.48 7.38 2.24
C GLU A 69 -4.82 6.23 1.47
N MET A 70 -3.89 5.51 2.10
CA MET A 70 -3.34 4.30 1.54
C MET A 70 -4.49 3.35 1.16
N ILE A 71 -5.36 2.95 2.10
CA ILE A 71 -6.48 2.04 1.79
C ILE A 71 -7.33 2.53 0.60
N LYS A 72 -7.59 3.85 0.47
CA LYS A 72 -8.28 4.42 -0.70
C LYS A 72 -7.48 4.24 -1.99
N MET A 73 -6.21 4.65 -2.00
CA MET A 73 -5.32 4.53 -3.16
C MET A 73 -5.12 3.06 -3.57
N ALA A 74 -5.03 2.15 -2.62
CA ALA A 74 -5.07 0.70 -2.83
C ALA A 74 -6.32 0.22 -3.57
N LYS A 75 -7.50 0.66 -3.11
CA LYS A 75 -8.78 0.33 -3.76
C LYS A 75 -8.82 0.87 -5.21
N ILE A 76 -8.30 2.07 -5.44
CA ILE A 76 -8.22 2.69 -6.77
C ILE A 76 -7.25 1.91 -7.65
N ALA A 77 -6.03 1.62 -7.18
CA ALA A 77 -5.03 0.84 -7.92
C ALA A 77 -5.57 -0.56 -8.29
N ARG A 78 -6.25 -1.24 -7.36
CA ARG A 78 -6.91 -2.54 -7.61
C ARG A 78 -8.00 -2.44 -8.68
N LYS A 79 -8.83 -1.40 -8.63
CA LYS A 79 -9.89 -1.16 -9.61
C LYS A 79 -9.31 -0.84 -11.00
N ASN A 80 -8.26 -0.02 -11.05
CA ASN A 80 -7.58 0.38 -12.28
C ASN A 80 -6.82 -0.78 -12.93
N LEU A 81 -6.20 -1.66 -12.15
CA LEU A 81 -5.50 -2.83 -12.65
C LEU A 81 -6.47 -3.97 -13.06
N ASN A 82 -7.79 -3.77 -12.96
CA ASN A 82 -8.83 -4.75 -13.27
C ASN A 82 -8.56 -6.13 -12.63
N ILE A 83 -7.91 -6.14 -11.46
CA ILE A 83 -7.68 -7.36 -10.70
C ILE A 83 -9.03 -7.72 -10.07
N LYS A 84 -9.83 -8.53 -10.78
CA LYS A 84 -10.94 -9.26 -10.17
C LYS A 84 -10.39 -10.04 -9.00
N LEU A 85 -10.99 -9.86 -7.83
CA LEU A 85 -10.71 -10.61 -6.62
C LEU A 85 -11.01 -12.10 -6.86
N ASN A 86 -10.11 -12.82 -7.51
CA ASN A 86 -10.29 -14.24 -7.76
C ASN A 86 -9.87 -14.98 -6.49
N LYS A 87 -10.85 -15.19 -5.60
CA LYS A 87 -10.86 -16.15 -4.49
C LYS A 87 -9.74 -15.99 -3.45
N LEU A 88 -9.99 -15.14 -2.46
CA LEU A 88 -9.87 -15.60 -1.08
C LEU A 88 -11.26 -16.09 -0.66
N ASN A 89 -11.46 -17.40 -0.76
CA ASN A 89 -12.63 -18.06 -0.19
C ASN A 89 -12.72 -17.71 1.30
N GLY A 90 -13.87 -17.16 1.71
CA GLY A 90 -14.37 -17.30 3.08
C GLY A 90 -13.74 -16.41 4.15
N ARG A 91 -14.04 -15.11 4.14
CA ARG A 91 -14.54 -14.38 5.32
C ARG A 91 -14.87 -12.95 4.95
N LYS A 92 -16.17 -12.65 4.87
CA LYS A 92 -16.68 -11.29 5.03
C LYS A 92 -16.22 -10.82 6.42
N LYS A 93 -15.14 -10.05 6.52
CA LYS A 93 -14.97 -9.13 7.64
C LYS A 93 -15.44 -7.78 7.15
N ASN A 94 -16.64 -7.41 7.60
CA ASN A 94 -17.13 -6.04 7.60
C ASN A 94 -16.02 -5.16 8.18
N PHE A 95 -15.44 -4.32 7.34
CA PHE A 95 -14.77 -3.12 7.82
C PHE A 95 -15.88 -2.08 7.98
N GLU A 96 -16.55 -2.12 9.13
CA GLU A 96 -17.30 -0.99 9.66
C GLU A 96 -16.31 -0.16 10.49
N TYR A 97 -16.36 1.15 10.26
CA TYR A 97 -15.42 2.18 10.71
C TYR A 97 -15.46 2.42 12.21
#